data_AF-A0A6P1DES1-F1
#
_entry.id   AF-A0A6P1DES1-F1
#
_cell.length_a   1.000
_cell.length_b   1.000
_cell.length_c   1.000
_cell.angle_alpha   90.00
_cell.angle_beta   90.00
_cell.angle_gamma   90.00
#
_symmetry.space_group_name_H-M   'P 1'
#
loop_
_entity.id
_entity.type
_entity.pdbx_description
1 polymer ?
#
loop_
_entity_poly.entity_id
_entity_poly.type
_entity_poly.pdbx_seq_one_letter_code
_entity_poly.pdbx_strand_id
1 'polypeptide(L)'
;MDEKLENFLLYGISDDWAAIGEFHGTAEKLDRVNFSRQRVLEIVEELAEAGLIRLGAFPGNGRSWEPWDASIDEAIHRIAYGYNGQRGYLSIADEEIGSNEVFRAEITDAGVRRLRELGDPYEKYGDPWSDDPFLRA
;
A
#
# COMPACT_ATOMS: atom_id res chain seq x y z
N MET A 1 -1.60 -3.32 -13.46
CA MET A 1 -2.18 -2.15 -12.75
C MET A 1 -2.58 -1.04 -13.71
N ASP A 2 -3.57 -0.21 -13.35
CA ASP A 2 -3.84 1.08 -14.01
C ASP A 2 -2.76 2.13 -13.65
N GLU A 3 -2.32 2.95 -14.61
CA GLU A 3 -1.21 3.90 -14.42
C GLU A 3 -1.54 5.01 -13.40
N LYS A 4 -2.81 5.46 -13.32
CA LYS A 4 -3.21 6.48 -12.35
C LYS A 4 -3.13 5.92 -10.94
N LEU A 5 -3.63 4.69 -10.73
CA LEU A 5 -3.52 3.99 -9.44
C LEU A 5 -2.06 3.77 -9.04
N GLU A 6 -1.22 3.24 -9.94
CA GLU A 6 0.21 3.04 -9.69
C GLU A 6 0.89 4.36 -9.27
N ASN A 7 0.61 5.46 -9.97
CA ASN A 7 1.24 6.74 -9.68
C ASN A 7 0.88 7.26 -8.28
N PHE A 8 -0.41 7.24 -7.90
CA PHE A 8 -0.82 7.68 -6.56
C PHE A 8 -0.25 6.81 -5.44
N LEU A 9 -0.20 5.49 -5.64
CA LEU A 9 0.41 4.58 -4.66
C LEU A 9 1.91 4.85 -4.51
N LEU A 10 2.67 4.90 -5.61
CA LEU A 10 4.10 5.18 -5.54
C LEU A 10 4.39 6.55 -4.95
N TYR A 11 3.56 7.55 -5.24
CA TYR A 11 3.69 8.88 -4.65
C TYR A 11 3.50 8.85 -3.12
N GLY A 12 2.44 8.20 -2.63
CA GLY A 12 2.19 8.05 -1.19
C GLY A 12 3.32 7.32 -0.47
N ILE A 13 3.76 6.18 -1.00
CA ILE A 13 4.86 5.36 -0.46
C ILE A 13 6.21 6.10 -0.53
N SER A 14 6.35 7.09 -1.41
CA SER A 14 7.59 7.88 -1.51
C SER A 14 7.75 8.90 -0.39
N ASP A 15 6.65 9.32 0.25
CA ASP A 15 6.67 10.25 1.38
C ASP A 15 7.00 9.54 2.69
N ASP A 16 6.40 8.36 2.91
CA ASP A 16 6.61 7.54 4.12
C ASP A 16 6.33 6.04 3.86
N TRP A 17 6.52 5.18 4.85
CA TRP A 17 6.11 3.78 4.77
C TRP A 17 4.58 3.63 4.70
N ALA A 18 4.07 3.00 3.64
CA ALA A 18 2.64 2.80 3.47
C ALA A 18 2.11 1.52 4.15
N ALA A 19 1.07 1.65 4.97
CA ALA A 19 0.34 0.51 5.54
C ALA A 19 -0.73 -0.03 4.58
N ILE A 20 -1.30 -1.21 4.87
CA ILE A 20 -2.39 -1.79 4.06
C ILE A 20 -3.58 -0.84 3.86
N GLY A 21 -3.87 0.01 4.84
CA GLY A 21 -4.97 0.98 4.76
C GLY A 21 -4.80 2.00 3.65
N GLU A 22 -3.56 2.38 3.32
CA GLU A 22 -3.28 3.32 2.24
C GLU A 22 -3.55 2.70 0.86
N PHE A 23 -3.13 1.44 0.67
CA PHE A 23 -3.47 0.67 -0.53
C PHE A 23 -4.98 0.48 -0.65
N HIS A 24 -5.65 0.15 0.47
CA HIS A 24 -7.10 -0.03 0.51
C HIS A 24 -7.83 1.25 0.10
N GLY A 25 -7.58 2.38 0.76
CA GLY A 25 -8.27 3.64 0.48
C GLY A 25 -7.98 4.16 -0.93
N THR A 26 -6.74 4.01 -1.41
CA THR A 26 -6.38 4.44 -2.77
C THR A 26 -7.06 3.57 -3.83
N ALA A 27 -7.07 2.24 -3.66
CA ALA A 27 -7.76 1.33 -4.57
C ALA A 27 -9.29 1.54 -4.54
N GLU A 28 -9.88 1.72 -3.35
CA GLU A 28 -11.31 2.03 -3.21
C GLU A 28 -11.66 3.32 -3.96
N LYS A 29 -10.80 4.32 -3.89
CA LYS A 29 -11.05 5.60 -4.55
C LYS A 29 -10.89 5.53 -6.07
N LEU A 30 -9.83 4.88 -6.54
CA LEU A 30 -9.38 4.97 -7.94
C LEU A 30 -9.77 3.76 -8.81
N ASP A 31 -9.98 2.58 -8.22
CA ASP A 31 -10.37 1.34 -8.92
C ASP A 31 -11.71 0.80 -8.40
N ARG A 32 -12.69 1.70 -8.19
CA ARG A 32 -14.02 1.41 -7.62
C ARG A 32 -14.74 0.20 -8.22
N VAL A 33 -14.57 -0.03 -9.52
CA VAL A 33 -15.29 -1.08 -10.25
C VAL A 33 -14.75 -2.46 -9.89
N ASN A 34 -13.44 -2.60 -9.68
CA ASN A 34 -12.79 -3.87 -9.39
C ASN A 34 -12.38 -4.00 -7.92
N PHE A 35 -12.71 -2.99 -7.10
CA PHE A 35 -12.32 -2.91 -5.71
C PHE A 35 -12.80 -4.11 -4.91
N SER A 36 -11.85 -4.78 -4.27
CA SER A 36 -12.06 -5.84 -3.29
C SER A 36 -10.81 -5.99 -2.44
N ARG A 37 -10.90 -6.64 -1.28
CA ARG A 37 -9.72 -6.91 -0.46
C ARG A 37 -8.70 -7.79 -1.18
N GLN A 38 -9.15 -8.77 -1.96
CA GLN A 38 -8.28 -9.55 -2.84
C GLN A 38 -7.55 -8.65 -3.85
N ARG A 39 -8.27 -7.74 -4.51
CA ARG A 39 -7.64 -6.81 -5.47
C ARG A 39 -6.56 -5.95 -4.82
N VAL A 40 -6.75 -5.51 -3.58
CA VAL A 40 -5.73 -4.76 -2.82
C VAL A 40 -4.47 -5.61 -2.59
N LEU A 41 -4.61 -6.89 -2.24
CA LEU A 41 -3.45 -7.79 -2.10
C LEU A 41 -2.73 -8.00 -3.43
N GLU A 42 -3.47 -8.18 -4.53
CA GLU A 42 -2.90 -8.29 -5.88
C GLU A 42 -2.15 -7.01 -6.28
N ILE A 43 -2.64 -5.83 -5.91
CA ILE A 43 -1.94 -4.55 -6.15
C ILE A 43 -0.59 -4.52 -5.41
N VAL A 44 -0.56 -4.95 -4.14
CA VAL A 44 0.68 -5.02 -3.36
C VAL A 44 1.66 -6.01 -3.99
N GLU A 45 1.15 -7.17 -4.43
CA GLU A 45 1.92 -8.20 -5.14
C GLU A 45 2.49 -7.66 -6.46
N GLU A 46 1.68 -7.07 -7.32
CA GLU A 46 2.10 -6.49 -8.62
C GLU A 46 3.24 -5.47 -8.44
N LEU A 47 3.17 -4.60 -7.42
CA LEU A 47 4.23 -3.62 -7.13
C LEU A 47 5.50 -4.26 -6.60
N ALA A 48 5.38 -5.29 -5.75
CA ALA A 48 6.50 -6.02 -5.20
C ALA A 48 7.21 -6.87 -6.27
N GLU A 49 6.46 -7.54 -7.14
CA GLU A 49 6.97 -8.33 -8.27
C GLU A 49 7.70 -7.45 -9.28
N ALA A 50 7.17 -6.26 -9.56
CA ALA A 50 7.84 -5.26 -10.38
C ALA A 50 9.08 -4.66 -9.69
N GLY A 51 9.35 -5.02 -8.43
CA GLY A 51 10.48 -4.54 -7.64
C GLY A 51 10.36 -3.06 -7.25
N LEU A 52 9.16 -2.48 -7.32
CA LEU A 52 8.91 -1.06 -7.05
C LEU A 52 8.80 -0.77 -5.56
N ILE A 53 8.40 -1.77 -4.77
CA ILE A 53 8.29 -1.69 -3.31
C ILE A 53 9.00 -2.87 -2.63
N ARG A 54 9.41 -2.68 -1.38
CA ARG A 54 9.84 -3.74 -0.46
C ARG A 54 8.79 -3.94 0.62
N LEU A 55 8.56 -5.21 0.97
CA LEU A 55 7.61 -5.59 2.01
C LEU A 55 8.36 -5.84 3.33
N GLY A 56 7.84 -5.28 4.41
CA GLY A 56 8.43 -5.40 5.73
C GLY A 56 7.45 -5.00 6.82
N ALA A 57 7.92 -4.95 8.05
CA ALA A 57 7.12 -4.48 9.18
C ALA A 57 8.01 -3.94 10.29
N PHE A 58 7.41 -3.19 11.21
CA PHE A 58 8.04 -2.91 12.49
C PHE A 58 7.88 -4.15 13.40
N PRO A 59 8.97 -4.78 13.85
CA PRO A 59 8.89 -5.98 14.68
C PRO A 59 8.44 -5.70 16.12
N GLY A 60 8.15 -4.43 16.46
CA GLY A 60 7.75 -3.97 17.78
C GLY A 60 8.94 -3.65 18.70
N ASN A 61 8.65 -3.35 19.97
CA ASN A 61 9.64 -3.11 21.03
C ASN A 61 10.67 -1.99 20.72
N GLY A 62 10.25 -0.95 19.99
CA GLY A 62 11.11 0.19 19.65
C GLY A 62 12.15 -0.10 18.57
N ARG A 63 12.07 -1.23 17.87
CA ARG A 63 12.92 -1.55 16.72
C ARG A 63 12.46 -0.78 15.48
N SER A 64 13.43 -0.47 14.62
CA SER A 64 13.18 0.12 13.30
C SER A 64 12.42 -0.82 12.40
N TRP A 65 11.83 -0.27 11.33
CA TRP A 65 11.30 -1.07 10.24
C TRP A 65 12.36 -2.00 9.67
N GLU A 66 11.97 -3.22 9.34
CA GLU A 66 12.86 -4.22 8.75
C GLU A 66 12.18 -4.85 7.53
N PRO A 67 12.90 -5.00 6.39
CA PRO A 67 12.40 -5.75 5.26
C PRO A 67 12.27 -7.23 5.63
N TRP A 68 11.26 -7.89 5.09
CA TRP A 68 11.13 -9.33 5.27
C TRP A 68 12.05 -10.09 4.33
N ASP A 69 12.84 -10.99 4.91
CA ASP A 69 13.56 -12.03 4.16
C ASP A 69 12.60 -13.20 3.86
N ALA A 70 11.70 -12.98 2.90
CA ALA A 70 10.67 -13.92 2.49
C ALA A 70 10.38 -13.77 0.98
N SER A 71 9.81 -14.81 0.37
CA SER A 71 9.25 -14.68 -0.98
C SER A 71 8.05 -13.73 -0.98
N ILE A 72 7.71 -13.18 -2.15
CA ILE A 72 6.53 -12.32 -2.31
C ILE A 72 5.27 -13.08 -1.90
N ASP A 73 5.10 -14.33 -2.35
CA ASP A 73 3.96 -15.19 -1.98
C ASP A 73 3.81 -15.32 -0.45
N GLU A 74 4.92 -15.54 0.27
CA GLU A 74 4.92 -15.66 1.73
C GLU A 74 4.62 -14.32 2.40
N ALA A 75 5.14 -13.22 1.86
CA ALA A 75 4.85 -11.88 2.36
C ALA A 75 3.36 -11.52 2.16
N ILE A 76 2.79 -11.81 1.00
CA ILE A 76 1.35 -11.63 0.73
C ILE A 76 0.51 -12.52 1.64
N HIS A 77 0.92 -13.78 1.86
CA HIS A 77 0.26 -14.67 2.81
C HIS A 77 0.26 -14.09 4.24
N ARG A 78 1.40 -13.54 4.70
CA ARG A 78 1.51 -12.85 6.00
C ARG A 78 0.59 -11.64 6.11
N ILE A 79 0.50 -10.83 5.05
CA ILE A 79 -0.40 -9.66 5.02
C ILE A 79 -1.87 -10.12 5.08
N ALA A 80 -2.23 -11.12 4.28
CA ALA A 80 -3.59 -11.61 4.16
C ALA A 80 -4.10 -12.25 5.46
N TYR A 81 -3.29 -13.10 6.08
CA TYR A 81 -3.71 -13.98 7.18
C TYR A 81 -3.12 -13.63 8.55
N GLY A 82 -2.14 -12.74 8.59
CA GLY A 82 -1.53 -12.22 9.81
C GLY A 82 -0.13 -12.76 10.03
N TYR A 83 0.65 -12.00 10.80
CA TYR A 83 2.04 -12.32 11.11
C TYR A 83 2.47 -11.63 12.42
N ASN A 84 3.36 -12.29 13.17
CA ASN A 84 3.95 -11.73 14.39
C ASN A 84 2.92 -11.16 15.41
N GLY A 85 1.80 -11.87 15.59
CA GLY A 85 0.71 -11.47 16.50
C GLY A 85 -0.24 -10.41 15.95
N GLN A 86 -0.02 -9.89 14.75
CA GLN A 86 -0.95 -9.01 14.04
C GLN A 86 -1.99 -9.82 13.27
N ARG A 87 -3.24 -9.34 13.27
CA ARG A 87 -4.33 -9.94 12.49
C ARG A 87 -4.16 -9.60 11.01
N GLY A 88 -4.42 -10.58 10.15
CA GLY A 88 -4.35 -10.42 8.71
C GLY A 88 -5.48 -9.59 8.14
N TYR A 89 -5.18 -8.89 7.05
CA TYR A 89 -6.09 -7.98 6.37
C TYR A 89 -7.42 -8.61 5.92
N LEU A 90 -7.45 -9.90 5.59
CA LEU A 90 -8.70 -10.57 5.21
C LEU A 90 -9.62 -10.88 6.41
N SER A 91 -9.11 -10.78 7.64
CA SER A 91 -9.79 -11.20 8.87
C SER A 91 -10.26 -10.07 9.78
N ILE A 92 -9.88 -8.82 9.48
CA ILE A 92 -10.21 -7.64 10.28
C ILE A 92 -11.51 -6.97 9.80
N ALA A 93 -12.18 -6.20 10.67
CA ALA A 93 -13.31 -5.36 10.28
C ALA A 93 -12.85 -4.14 9.47
N ASP A 94 -13.76 -3.48 8.75
CA ASP A 94 -13.42 -2.34 7.87
C ASP A 94 -12.85 -1.16 8.67
N GLU A 95 -13.36 -0.92 9.88
CA GLU A 95 -12.90 0.15 10.76
C GLU A 95 -11.49 -0.09 11.30
N GLU A 96 -11.02 -1.33 11.28
CA GLU A 96 -9.67 -1.71 11.74
C GLU A 96 -8.62 -1.51 10.64
N ILE A 97 -9.01 -1.40 9.37
CA ILE A 97 -8.10 -1.39 8.20
C ILE A 97 -7.09 -0.25 8.28
N GLY A 98 -7.57 0.96 8.61
CA GLY A 98 -6.71 2.15 8.67
C GLY A 98 -5.64 2.10 9.78
N SER A 99 -5.80 1.22 10.78
CA SER A 99 -4.86 1.06 11.90
C SER A 99 -4.13 -0.28 11.89
N ASN A 100 -4.26 -1.06 10.81
CA ASN A 100 -3.63 -2.36 10.72
C ASN A 100 -2.14 -2.23 10.36
N GLU A 101 -1.29 -2.76 11.24
CA GLU A 101 0.18 -2.70 11.15
C GLU A 101 0.80 -4.07 10.79
N VAL A 102 0.06 -4.95 10.10
CA VAL A 102 0.60 -6.26 9.71
C VAL A 102 1.84 -6.13 8.81
N PHE A 103 1.90 -5.06 8.02
CA PHE A 103 3.03 -4.72 7.17
C PHE A 103 3.09 -3.22 6.87
N ARG A 104 4.25 -2.79 6.40
CA ARG A 104 4.58 -1.45 5.93
C ARG A 104 5.45 -1.57 4.68
N ALA A 105 5.02 -0.99 3.56
CA ALA A 105 5.77 -0.96 2.31
C ALA A 105 6.80 0.18 2.33
N GLU A 106 7.98 -0.07 1.77
CA GLU A 106 9.01 0.94 1.49
C GLU A 106 9.20 1.05 -0.03
N ILE A 107 9.31 2.27 -0.57
CA ILE A 107 9.63 2.44 -1.99
C ILE A 107 11.08 2.04 -2.28
N THR A 108 11.33 1.36 -3.40
CA THR A 108 12.70 1.03 -3.82
C THR A 108 13.29 2.10 -4.73
N ASP A 109 14.60 2.01 -5.02
CA ASP A 109 15.21 2.85 -6.05
C ASP A 109 14.55 2.68 -7.43
N ALA A 110 14.02 1.49 -7.74
CA ALA A 110 13.26 1.27 -8.97
C ALA A 110 11.90 1.96 -8.91
N GLY A 111 11.20 1.88 -7.78
CA GLY A 111 9.97 2.63 -7.51
C GLY A 111 10.18 4.14 -7.64
N VAL A 112 11.24 4.69 -7.06
CA VAL A 112 11.59 6.11 -7.16
C VAL A 112 11.86 6.53 -8.60
N ARG A 113 12.59 5.71 -9.38
CA ARG A 113 12.80 5.99 -10.81
C ARG A 113 11.48 5.98 -11.57
N ARG A 114 10.63 4.98 -11.31
CA ARG A 114 9.31 4.87 -11.94
C ARG A 114 8.42 6.06 -11.61
N LEU A 115 8.37 6.49 -10.36
CA LEU A 115 7.62 7.68 -9.93
C LEU A 115 8.10 8.94 -10.67
N ARG A 116 9.42 9.11 -10.84
CA ARG A 116 9.97 10.25 -11.61
C ARG A 116 9.55 10.24 -13.08
N GLU A 117 9.39 9.06 -13.69
CA GLU A 117 8.87 8.93 -15.07
C GLU A 117 7.38 9.30 -15.15
N LEU A 118 6.61 8.94 -14.12
CA LEU A 118 5.17 9.20 -14.06
C LEU A 118 4.83 10.67 -13.75
N GLY A 119 5.69 11.34 -12.98
CA GLY A 119 5.50 12.72 -12.52
C GLY A 119 4.53 12.84 -11.35
N ASP A 120 4.28 14.06 -10.89
CA ASP A 120 3.35 14.32 -9.78
C ASP A 120 1.89 13.94 -10.17
N PRO A 121 1.25 13.01 -9.44
CA PRO A 121 -0.11 12.58 -9.77
C PRO A 121 -1.17 13.67 -9.53
N TYR A 122 -0.95 14.59 -8.59
CA TYR A 122 -1.86 15.71 -8.34
C TYR A 122 -1.79 16.74 -9.47
N GLU A 123 -0.60 17.03 -10.00
CA GLU A 123 -0.45 17.88 -11.18
C GLU A 123 -1.05 17.22 -12.43
N LYS A 124 -0.83 15.91 -12.60
CA LYS A 124 -1.22 15.16 -13.81
C LYS A 124 -2.71 14.80 -13.85
N TYR A 125 -3.29 14.42 -12.71
CA TYR A 125 -4.64 13.86 -12.63
C TYR A 125 -5.61 14.69 -11.79
N GLY A 126 -5.13 15.72 -11.08
CA GLY A 126 -5.90 16.45 -10.08
C GLY A 126 -6.07 15.66 -8.78
N ASP A 127 -6.59 16.33 -7.75
CA ASP A 127 -6.88 15.73 -6.45
C ASP A 127 -8.14 14.81 -6.52
N PRO A 128 -7.97 13.47 -6.46
CA PRO A 128 -9.10 12.56 -6.52
C PRO A 128 -9.96 12.64 -5.26
N TRP A 129 -9.44 13.15 -4.14
CA TRP A 129 -10.15 13.28 -2.87
C TRP A 129 -10.82 14.64 -2.66
N SER A 130 -10.85 15.50 -3.68
CA SER A 130 -11.39 16.86 -3.58
C SER A 130 -12.88 16.95 -3.17
N ASP A 131 -13.62 15.86 -3.33
CA ASP A 131 -15.02 15.65 -2.93
C ASP A 131 -15.18 14.98 -1.55
N ASP A 132 -14.09 14.60 -0.89
CA ASP A 132 -14.13 13.96 0.42
C ASP A 132 -14.45 14.97 1.53
N PRO A 133 -15.61 14.85 2.21
CA PRO A 133 -16.01 15.79 3.25
C PRO A 133 -15.11 15.73 4.49
N PHE A 134 -14.35 14.65 4.69
CA PHE A 134 -13.48 14.46 5.86
C PHE A 134 -12.08 15.06 5.71
N LEU A 135 -11.68 15.47 4.50
CA LEU A 135 -10.41 16.18 4.25
C LEU A 135 -10.52 17.71 4.37
N ARG A 136 -11.74 18.25 4.47
CA ARG A 136 -12.00 19.69 4.64
C ARG A 136 -12.42 20.09 6.06
N ALA A 137 -12.36 19.16 7.01
CA ALA A 137 -12.79 19.34 8.40
C ALA A 137 -11.63 19.78 9.31
#